data_AF-A0A958T1J6-F1
#
_entry.id   AF-A0A958T1J6-F1
#
_cell.length_a   1.000
_cell.length_b   1.000
_cell.length_c   1.000
_cell.angle_alpha   90.00
_cell.angle_beta   90.00
_cell.angle_gamma   90.00
#
_symmetry.space_group_name_H-M   'P 1'
#
loop_
_entity.id
_entity.type
_entity.pdbx_description
1 polymer ?
#
loop_
_entity_poly.entity_id
_entity_poly.type
_entity_poly.pdbx_seq_one_letter_code
_entity_poly.pdbx_strand_id
1 'polypeptide(L)'
;HKFLQGQNVLSEKVSQLEAESLKFLGGFSDPLPWNMKTAVKIPVLPDDQNQQPFVTDFDFSGTDIDAYSGLYHWFGLEPVGEERTSLSYSVFIPADGTEKLYYYDHAAKKQGYAGVSAMPLKVIESRKEYDWSVNKPVEFRPYIKDIAGKRRLFFLGTISAIRDDSKKFDGSATPDLALIDAEYRDVIWIDVKKPSQWDLTVYEQLNEAWRASEGIGYYYKDEMTDLDVMQKTMDSIQMIPQSGDHSKEIEALQKKIDSLKTLEGNN
;
A
#
# COMPACT_ATOMS: atom_id res chain seq x y z
N HIS A 1 2.58 18.31 -27.92
CA HIS A 1 3.85 18.90 -27.47
C HIS A 1 4.70 17.83 -26.79
N LYS A 2 5.71 17.25 -27.45
CA LYS A 2 6.54 16.18 -26.84
C LYS A 2 7.34 16.65 -25.62
N PHE A 3 7.78 17.91 -25.62
CA PHE A 3 8.60 18.44 -24.53
C PHE A 3 7.85 18.67 -23.22
N LEU A 4 6.51 18.72 -23.25
CA LEU A 4 5.67 18.89 -22.04
C LEU A 4 5.28 17.56 -21.40
N GLN A 5 5.52 16.43 -22.08
CA GLN A 5 5.19 15.11 -21.54
C GLN A 5 6.00 14.83 -20.28
N GLY A 6 5.33 14.29 -19.25
CA GLY A 6 5.89 14.08 -17.91
C GLY A 6 6.10 15.35 -17.06
N GLN A 7 5.75 16.55 -17.54
CA GLN A 7 5.76 17.76 -16.72
C GLN A 7 4.41 17.96 -16.01
N ASN A 8 4.39 18.60 -14.84
CA ASN A 8 3.14 18.98 -14.20
C ASN A 8 2.56 20.25 -14.86
N VAL A 9 1.76 20.07 -15.90
CA VAL A 9 1.13 21.15 -16.69
C VAL A 9 -0.39 21.09 -16.74
N LEU A 10 -0.99 19.97 -16.32
CA LEU A 10 -2.44 19.81 -16.21
C LEU A 10 -2.95 20.61 -15.01
N SER A 11 -4.04 21.34 -15.21
CA SER A 11 -4.69 22.03 -14.09
C SER A 11 -5.34 21.03 -13.14
N GLU A 12 -5.09 21.17 -11.84
CA GLU A 12 -5.74 20.38 -10.79
C GLU A 12 -7.27 20.42 -10.90
N LYS A 13 -7.85 21.56 -11.28
CA LYS A 13 -9.29 21.71 -11.50
C LYS A 13 -9.82 20.83 -12.63
N VAL A 14 -9.04 20.63 -13.68
CA VAL A 14 -9.41 19.74 -14.79
C VAL A 14 -9.36 18.29 -14.31
N SER A 15 -8.27 17.89 -13.64
CA SER A 15 -8.15 16.55 -13.05
C SER A 15 -9.24 16.25 -12.02
N GLN A 16 -9.65 17.25 -11.25
CA GLN A 16 -10.75 17.11 -10.29
C GLN A 16 -12.07 16.79 -11.01
N LEU A 17 -12.38 17.50 -12.10
CA LEU A 17 -13.58 17.23 -12.91
C LEU A 17 -13.55 15.82 -13.51
N GLU A 18 -12.38 15.39 -13.99
CA GLU A 18 -12.19 14.03 -14.53
C GLU A 18 -12.37 12.97 -13.44
N ALA A 19 -11.77 13.16 -12.26
CA ALA A 19 -11.94 12.23 -11.13
C ALA A 19 -13.40 12.20 -10.62
N GLU A 20 -14.07 13.35 -10.54
CA GLU A 20 -15.48 13.43 -10.15
C GLU A 20 -16.41 12.74 -11.16
N SER A 21 -16.00 12.58 -12.42
CA SER A 21 -16.79 11.86 -13.42
C SER A 21 -16.94 10.37 -13.10
N LEU A 22 -16.04 9.79 -12.30
CA LEU A 22 -16.10 8.37 -11.91
C LEU A 22 -17.29 8.01 -11.03
N LYS A 23 -17.98 9.01 -10.43
CA LYS A 23 -19.26 8.78 -9.74
C LYS A 23 -20.38 8.25 -10.64
N PHE A 24 -20.18 8.30 -11.97
CA PHE A 24 -21.10 7.77 -12.96
C PHE A 24 -20.70 6.37 -13.47
N LEU A 25 -19.67 5.71 -12.91
CA LEU A 25 -19.22 4.38 -13.33
C LEU A 25 -20.33 3.32 -13.23
N GLY A 26 -21.18 3.38 -12.20
CA GLY A 26 -22.35 2.51 -12.05
C GLY A 26 -23.54 2.86 -12.97
N GLY A 27 -23.37 3.85 -13.86
CA GLY A 27 -24.38 4.37 -14.77
C GLY A 27 -24.82 5.79 -14.43
N PHE A 28 -25.52 6.44 -15.36
CA PHE A 28 -25.95 7.84 -15.22
C PHE A 28 -26.84 8.10 -13.98
N SER A 29 -27.61 7.10 -13.56
CA SER A 29 -28.50 7.20 -12.40
C SER A 29 -27.83 6.90 -11.06
N ASP A 30 -26.57 6.45 -11.04
CA ASP A 30 -25.86 6.06 -9.82
C ASP A 30 -25.68 7.21 -8.81
N PRO A 31 -25.32 8.44 -9.21
CA PRO A 31 -25.19 9.55 -8.24
C PRO A 31 -26.53 10.20 -7.87
N LEU A 32 -27.68 9.69 -8.34
CA LEU A 32 -28.98 10.23 -7.96
C LEU A 32 -29.31 9.86 -6.51
N PRO A 33 -29.94 10.74 -5.70
CA PRO A 33 -30.13 10.54 -4.26
C PRO A 33 -30.74 9.21 -3.84
N TRP A 34 -31.53 8.58 -4.71
CA TRP A 34 -32.19 7.31 -4.45
C TRP A 34 -31.38 6.07 -4.86
N ASN A 35 -30.20 6.22 -5.48
CA ASN A 35 -29.42 5.14 -6.06
C ASN A 35 -27.89 5.25 -5.82
N MET A 36 -27.46 5.95 -4.77
CA MET A 36 -26.04 6.18 -4.41
C MET A 36 -25.30 4.95 -3.84
N LYS A 37 -25.58 3.74 -4.34
CA LYS A 37 -24.97 2.52 -3.81
C LYS A 37 -23.51 2.39 -4.22
N THR A 38 -23.16 2.81 -5.44
CA THR A 38 -21.79 2.79 -5.97
C THR A 38 -21.22 4.17 -6.25
N ALA A 39 -22.01 5.23 -6.00
CA ALA A 39 -21.57 6.61 -6.07
C ALA A 39 -20.39 6.89 -5.13
N VAL A 40 -19.38 7.55 -5.68
CA VAL A 40 -18.16 7.97 -4.98
C VAL A 40 -17.97 9.49 -5.04
N LYS A 41 -17.12 10.00 -4.15
CA LYS A 41 -16.72 11.41 -4.05
C LYS A 41 -15.22 11.51 -3.83
N ILE A 42 -14.66 12.67 -4.17
CA ILE A 42 -13.39 13.13 -3.60
C ILE A 42 -13.71 13.57 -2.16
N PRO A 43 -13.07 12.99 -1.13
CA PRO A 43 -13.33 13.38 0.25
C PRO A 43 -12.85 14.80 0.50
N VAL A 44 -13.62 15.56 1.28
CA VAL A 44 -13.23 16.89 1.75
C VAL A 44 -12.48 16.71 3.07
N LEU A 45 -11.27 17.26 3.15
CA LEU A 45 -10.41 17.12 4.32
C LEU A 45 -10.27 18.49 5.01
N PRO A 46 -11.20 18.92 5.87
CA PRO A 46 -11.32 20.33 6.28
C PRO A 46 -10.10 20.88 7.04
N ASP A 47 -9.37 20.02 7.77
CA ASP A 47 -8.14 20.39 8.49
C ASP A 47 -6.87 20.23 7.63
N ASP A 48 -6.97 19.57 6.47
CA ASP A 48 -5.84 19.32 5.57
C ASP A 48 -5.52 20.58 4.74
N GLN A 49 -4.25 20.93 4.69
CA GLN A 49 -3.79 22.11 3.94
C GLN A 49 -3.61 21.83 2.45
N ASN A 50 -3.46 20.57 2.09
CA ASN A 50 -3.22 20.12 0.73
C ASN A 50 -4.33 19.16 0.31
N GLN A 51 -5.38 19.69 -0.31
CA GLN A 51 -6.46 18.86 -0.81
C GLN A 51 -6.01 18.01 -2.01
N GLN A 52 -6.74 16.94 -2.27
CA GLN A 52 -6.57 16.17 -3.50
C GLN A 52 -6.87 17.04 -4.73
N PRO A 53 -6.13 16.88 -5.85
CA PRO A 53 -5.19 15.80 -6.11
C PRO A 53 -3.82 15.92 -5.43
N PHE A 54 -3.27 14.78 -5.03
CA PHE A 54 -1.86 14.72 -4.67
C PHE A 54 -1.01 14.50 -5.92
N VAL A 55 -0.18 15.50 -6.27
CA VAL A 55 0.81 15.33 -7.33
C VAL A 55 1.98 14.51 -6.80
N THR A 56 2.14 13.30 -7.33
CA THR A 56 3.13 12.32 -6.86
C THR A 56 3.79 11.63 -8.05
N ASP A 57 5.06 11.24 -7.89
CA ASP A 57 5.78 10.41 -8.85
C ASP A 57 5.43 8.94 -8.64
N PHE A 58 4.89 8.29 -9.67
CA PHE A 58 4.49 6.88 -9.64
C PHE A 58 5.34 6.07 -10.60
N ASP A 59 5.78 4.91 -10.11
CA ASP A 59 6.38 3.88 -10.95
C ASP A 59 5.34 2.82 -11.33
N PHE A 60 5.02 2.76 -12.62
CA PHE A 60 4.13 1.75 -13.20
C PHE A 60 4.89 0.53 -13.72
N SER A 61 6.20 0.43 -13.47
CA SER A 61 6.97 -0.76 -13.79
C SER A 61 6.36 -2.01 -13.11
N GLY A 62 6.37 -3.12 -13.86
CA GLY A 62 5.76 -4.38 -13.42
C GLY A 62 4.23 -4.41 -13.45
N THR A 63 3.58 -3.42 -14.07
CA THR A 63 2.14 -3.47 -14.37
C THR A 63 1.91 -3.79 -15.86
N ASP A 64 0.77 -4.39 -16.19
CA ASP A 64 0.39 -4.72 -17.57
C ASP A 64 -0.26 -3.53 -18.32
N ILE A 65 -0.19 -2.32 -17.76
CA ILE A 65 -0.82 -1.13 -18.34
C ILE A 65 0.20 -0.29 -19.12
N ASP A 66 -0.24 0.27 -20.24
CA ASP A 66 0.53 1.23 -21.05
C ASP A 66 0.47 2.64 -20.41
N ALA A 67 1.07 2.77 -19.23
CA ALA A 67 1.27 4.01 -18.49
C ALA A 67 2.78 4.30 -18.37
N TYR A 68 3.16 5.58 -18.41
CA TYR A 68 4.56 5.97 -18.19
C TYR A 68 4.81 6.14 -16.69
N SER A 69 6.02 5.87 -16.21
CA SER A 69 6.41 6.22 -14.84
C SER A 69 6.76 7.71 -14.76
N GLY A 70 6.20 8.44 -13.81
CA GLY A 70 6.39 9.89 -13.66
C GLY A 70 5.30 10.56 -12.82
N LEU A 71 5.08 11.86 -13.04
CA LEU A 71 4.15 12.67 -12.25
C LEU A 71 2.68 12.44 -12.63
N TYR A 72 1.87 12.08 -11.64
CA TYR A 72 0.41 11.96 -11.77
C TYR A 72 -0.29 12.74 -10.66
N HIS A 73 -1.46 13.25 -11.00
CA HIS A 73 -2.48 13.67 -10.04
C HIS A 73 -3.20 12.43 -9.54
N TRP A 74 -3.08 12.18 -8.23
CA TRP A 74 -3.74 11.06 -7.59
C TRP A 74 -4.98 11.50 -6.80
N PHE A 75 -6.06 10.73 -6.92
CA PHE A 75 -7.25 10.86 -6.08
C PHE A 75 -7.61 9.52 -5.44
N GLY A 76 -7.92 9.56 -4.15
CA GLY A 76 -8.56 8.48 -3.42
C GLY A 76 -10.05 8.76 -3.31
N LEU A 77 -10.85 8.08 -4.13
CA LEU A 77 -12.29 8.24 -4.12
C LEU A 77 -12.93 7.33 -3.08
N GLU A 78 -13.87 7.89 -2.34
CA GLU A 78 -14.58 7.22 -1.25
C GLU A 78 -16.09 7.18 -1.54
N PRO A 79 -16.85 6.21 -1.02
CA PRO A 79 -18.29 6.19 -1.18
C PRO A 79 -18.96 7.46 -0.67
N VAL A 80 -20.07 7.85 -1.29
CA VAL A 80 -20.90 8.94 -0.75
C VAL A 80 -21.48 8.53 0.60
N GLY A 81 -21.35 9.44 1.57
CA GLY A 81 -21.70 9.25 2.99
C GLY A 81 -20.60 9.82 3.89
N GLU A 82 -20.95 10.35 5.06
CA GLU A 82 -19.95 10.85 6.02
C GLU A 82 -19.25 9.71 6.75
N GLU A 83 -20.01 8.68 7.14
CA GLU A 83 -19.52 7.50 7.86
C GLU A 83 -18.75 6.50 6.97
N ARG A 84 -18.65 6.75 5.66
CA ARG A 84 -18.07 5.82 4.68
C ARG A 84 -16.69 6.25 4.24
N THR A 85 -15.70 5.88 5.03
CA THR A 85 -14.30 6.29 4.85
C THR A 85 -13.44 5.19 4.24
N SER A 86 -14.00 4.32 3.39
CA SER A 86 -13.25 3.27 2.69
C SER A 86 -12.76 3.77 1.34
N LEU A 87 -11.56 3.38 0.92
CA LEU A 87 -11.03 3.68 -0.40
C LEU A 87 -11.71 2.80 -1.45
N SER A 88 -12.53 3.38 -2.32
CA SER A 88 -13.17 2.67 -3.43
C SER A 88 -12.28 2.64 -4.67
N TYR A 89 -11.71 3.79 -5.03
CA TYR A 89 -10.86 3.92 -6.21
C TYR A 89 -9.59 4.70 -5.90
N SER A 90 -8.46 4.23 -6.43
CA SER A 90 -7.28 5.06 -6.62
C SER A 90 -7.26 5.52 -8.08
N VAL A 91 -7.32 6.82 -8.32
CA VAL A 91 -7.37 7.42 -9.65
C VAL A 91 -6.02 8.07 -9.94
N PHE A 92 -5.49 7.84 -11.14
CA PHE A 92 -4.21 8.35 -11.59
C PHE A 92 -4.43 9.08 -12.91
N ILE A 93 -4.22 10.39 -12.90
CA ILE A 93 -4.32 11.24 -14.08
C ILE A 93 -2.92 11.77 -14.37
N PRO A 94 -2.33 11.51 -15.55
CA PRO A 94 -1.04 12.06 -15.93
C PRO A 94 -1.02 13.58 -15.75
N ALA A 95 -0.01 14.09 -15.05
CA ALA A 95 0.07 15.53 -14.78
C ALA A 95 0.43 16.35 -16.04
N ASP A 96 0.73 15.69 -17.16
CA ASP A 96 1.21 16.29 -18.40
C ASP A 96 0.13 16.70 -19.41
N GLY A 97 -1.14 16.56 -19.01
CA GLY A 97 -2.29 16.94 -19.82
C GLY A 97 -2.56 16.01 -21.00
N THR A 98 -2.01 14.79 -20.97
CA THR A 98 -2.44 13.73 -21.87
C THR A 98 -3.88 13.32 -21.57
N GLU A 99 -4.68 13.03 -22.60
CA GLU A 99 -6.08 12.61 -22.48
C GLU A 99 -6.18 11.12 -22.07
N LYS A 100 -5.50 10.75 -20.97
CA LYS A 100 -5.53 9.41 -20.39
C LYS A 100 -5.93 9.50 -18.93
N LEU A 101 -6.74 8.56 -18.46
CA LEU A 101 -7.09 8.39 -17.06
C LEU A 101 -6.98 6.91 -16.72
N TYR A 102 -6.34 6.62 -15.59
CA TYR A 102 -6.25 5.28 -15.04
C TYR A 102 -6.93 5.25 -13.68
N TYR A 103 -7.55 4.13 -13.33
CA TYR A 103 -8.07 3.92 -11.99
C TYR A 103 -7.88 2.47 -11.58
N TYR A 104 -7.79 2.27 -10.27
CA TYR A 104 -7.74 0.98 -9.64
C TYR A 104 -8.97 0.81 -8.75
N ASP A 105 -9.80 -0.18 -9.07
CA ASP A 105 -11.04 -0.48 -8.36
C ASP A 105 -10.77 -1.42 -7.17
N HIS A 106 -10.59 -0.82 -5.99
CA HIS A 106 -10.41 -1.56 -4.74
C HIS A 106 -11.71 -2.26 -4.32
N ALA A 107 -12.87 -1.65 -4.58
CA ALA A 107 -14.18 -2.16 -4.19
C ALA A 107 -14.53 -3.46 -4.94
N ALA A 108 -14.34 -3.51 -6.27
CA ALA A 108 -14.55 -4.72 -7.07
C ALA A 108 -13.60 -5.85 -6.67
N LYS A 109 -12.40 -5.50 -6.24
CA LYS A 109 -11.39 -6.45 -5.71
C LYS A 109 -11.62 -6.83 -4.25
N LYS A 110 -12.66 -6.29 -3.60
CA LYS A 110 -13.01 -6.53 -2.18
C LYS A 110 -11.86 -6.20 -1.22
N GLN A 111 -11.07 -5.18 -1.56
CA GLN A 111 -10.02 -4.68 -0.69
C GLN A 111 -10.63 -3.69 0.31
N GLY A 112 -10.59 -4.01 1.60
CA GLY A 112 -11.19 -3.24 2.69
C GLY A 112 -10.42 -1.97 3.08
N TYR A 113 -9.75 -1.33 2.11
CA TYR A 113 -8.79 -0.28 2.36
C TYR A 113 -9.43 0.96 2.98
N ALA A 114 -8.74 1.58 3.93
CA ALA A 114 -9.14 2.87 4.47
C ALA A 114 -8.85 3.99 3.46
N GLY A 115 -9.81 4.90 3.32
CA GLY A 115 -9.69 6.12 2.53
C GLY A 115 -8.94 7.22 3.27
N VAL A 116 -8.57 8.26 2.53
CA VAL A 116 -7.77 9.38 3.03
C VAL A 116 -8.48 10.11 4.17
N SER A 117 -9.81 10.18 4.15
CA SER A 117 -10.60 10.86 5.20
C SER A 117 -10.50 10.19 6.57
N ALA A 118 -10.14 8.91 6.64
CA ALA A 118 -9.95 8.19 7.89
C ALA A 118 -8.58 8.47 8.54
N MET A 119 -7.60 8.95 7.77
CA MET A 119 -6.20 9.02 8.18
C MET A 119 -5.95 9.97 9.37
N PRO A 120 -6.52 11.20 9.42
CA PRO A 120 -6.29 12.10 10.54
C PRO A 120 -6.66 11.50 11.90
N LEU A 121 -7.83 10.88 11.98
CA LEU A 121 -8.30 10.27 13.23
C LEU A 121 -7.40 9.09 13.65
N LYS A 122 -6.97 8.26 12.69
CA LYS A 122 -6.09 7.11 12.97
C LYS A 122 -4.75 7.57 13.55
N VAL A 123 -4.17 8.62 12.98
CA VAL A 123 -2.91 9.19 13.50
C VAL A 123 -3.09 9.69 14.93
N ILE A 124 -4.18 10.41 15.22
CA ILE A 124 -4.47 10.91 16.57
C ILE A 124 -4.66 9.76 17.57
N GLU A 125 -5.43 8.74 17.20
CA GLU A 125 -5.70 7.56 18.04
C GLU A 125 -4.41 6.77 18.35
N SER A 126 -3.46 6.73 17.41
CA SER A 126 -2.22 5.97 17.56
C SER A 126 -1.30 6.49 18.67
N ARG A 127 -1.39 7.78 19.02
CA ARG A 127 -0.50 8.42 19.99
C ARG A 127 -1.24 9.39 20.90
N LYS A 128 -1.92 8.85 21.90
CA LYS A 128 -2.74 9.61 22.86
C LYS A 128 -1.97 10.65 23.68
N GLU A 129 -0.69 10.40 23.96
CA GLU A 129 0.19 11.28 24.75
C GLU A 129 0.82 12.42 23.93
N TYR A 130 0.50 12.52 22.63
CA TYR A 130 0.99 13.59 21.77
C TYR A 130 0.16 14.86 21.99
N ASP A 131 0.80 16.04 21.98
CA ASP A 131 0.09 17.30 22.18
C ASP A 131 -0.67 17.72 20.91
N TRP A 132 -1.87 17.15 20.73
CA TRP A 132 -2.76 17.47 19.62
C TRP A 132 -3.42 18.85 19.73
N SER A 133 -3.24 19.57 20.85
CA SER A 133 -3.76 20.94 20.97
C SER A 133 -2.96 21.92 20.11
N VAL A 134 -1.66 21.66 19.92
CA VAL A 134 -0.75 22.49 19.14
C VAL A 134 -0.21 21.79 17.88
N ASN A 135 -0.57 20.53 17.66
CA ASN A 135 -0.17 19.77 16.47
C ASN A 135 -1.37 19.16 15.76
N LYS A 136 -1.35 19.13 14.44
CA LYS A 136 -2.35 18.41 13.65
C LYS A 136 -1.72 17.58 12.54
N PRO A 137 -2.36 16.46 12.16
CA PRO A 137 -2.13 15.82 10.87
C PRO A 137 -2.68 16.72 9.75
N VAL A 138 -1.88 16.99 8.72
CA VAL A 138 -2.16 18.10 7.78
C VAL A 138 -2.07 17.74 6.32
N GLU A 139 -1.62 16.54 6.01
CA GLU A 139 -1.41 16.07 4.65
C GLU A 139 -1.23 14.56 4.66
N PHE A 140 -1.85 13.87 3.69
CA PHE A 140 -1.78 12.42 3.56
C PHE A 140 -1.59 11.99 2.10
N ARG A 141 -0.36 11.67 1.71
CA ARG A 141 -0.05 11.27 0.32
C ARG A 141 -0.03 9.76 0.16
N PRO A 142 -0.45 9.21 -0.99
CA PRO A 142 -0.27 7.79 -1.27
C PRO A 142 1.22 7.45 -1.27
N TYR A 143 1.58 6.40 -0.55
CA TYR A 143 2.92 5.85 -0.46
C TYR A 143 2.87 4.37 -0.81
N ILE A 144 3.20 4.05 -2.06
CA ILE A 144 3.14 2.69 -2.59
C ILE A 144 4.55 2.12 -2.61
N LYS A 145 4.74 0.98 -1.95
CA LYS A 145 6.04 0.28 -1.89
C LYS A 145 5.89 -1.23 -1.98
N ASP A 146 6.92 -1.86 -2.54
CA ASP A 146 7.05 -3.30 -2.55
C ASP A 146 7.79 -3.73 -1.28
N ILE A 147 7.05 -4.24 -0.28
CA ILE A 147 7.59 -4.68 1.02
C ILE A 147 7.15 -6.12 1.26
N ALA A 148 8.11 -6.98 1.65
CA ALA A 148 7.86 -8.41 1.83
C ALA A 148 7.30 -9.09 0.57
N GLY A 149 7.79 -8.71 -0.61
CA GLY A 149 7.41 -9.30 -1.89
C GLY A 149 6.00 -8.95 -2.38
N LYS A 150 5.29 -8.04 -1.70
CA LYS A 150 3.95 -7.56 -2.07
C LYS A 150 3.96 -6.06 -2.24
N ARG A 151 3.26 -5.57 -3.26
CA ARG A 151 2.95 -4.14 -3.44
C ARG A 151 1.91 -3.72 -2.42
N ARG A 152 2.26 -2.77 -1.56
CA ARG A 152 1.43 -2.29 -0.46
C ARG A 152 1.15 -0.80 -0.61
N LEU A 153 -0.05 -0.39 -0.23
CA LEU A 153 -0.48 1.00 -0.21
C LEU A 153 -0.50 1.48 1.24
N PHE A 154 0.31 2.51 1.50
CA PHE A 154 0.27 3.28 2.72
C PHE A 154 -0.15 4.72 2.40
N PHE A 155 -0.45 5.48 3.44
CA PHE A 155 -0.54 6.93 3.37
C PHE A 155 0.58 7.54 4.19
N LEU A 156 1.43 8.34 3.57
CA LEU A 156 2.43 9.15 4.24
C LEU A 156 1.74 10.40 4.80
N GLY A 157 1.55 10.40 6.11
CA GLY A 157 0.97 11.48 6.89
C GLY A 157 2.04 12.44 7.41
N THR A 158 1.81 13.74 7.25
CA THR A 158 2.62 14.81 7.85
C THR A 158 1.90 15.39 9.05
N ILE A 159 2.59 15.48 10.19
CA ILE A 159 2.11 16.13 11.40
C ILE A 159 2.90 17.41 11.60
N SER A 160 2.20 18.54 11.69
CA SER A 160 2.82 19.85 11.80
C SER A 160 2.26 20.64 12.98
N ALA A 161 3.11 21.50 13.56
CA ALA A 161 2.73 22.41 14.63
C ALA A 161 1.91 23.60 14.09
N ILE A 162 0.79 23.91 14.75
CA ILE A 162 -0.08 25.05 14.46
C ILE A 162 0.22 26.17 15.45
N ARG A 163 0.24 27.41 14.97
CA ARG A 163 0.25 28.60 15.84
C ARG A 163 -1.18 29.08 16.07
N ASP A 164 -1.54 29.36 17.32
CA ASP A 164 -2.90 29.81 17.72
C ASP A 164 -3.40 31.07 16.99
N ASP A 165 -2.49 31.92 16.52
CA ASP A 165 -2.77 33.23 15.93
C ASP A 165 -2.79 33.25 14.40
N SER A 166 -2.41 32.15 13.74
CA SER A 166 -2.44 32.04 12.29
C SER A 166 -2.88 30.65 11.87
N LYS A 167 -3.78 30.57 10.89
CA LYS A 167 -4.10 29.30 10.20
C LYS A 167 -2.91 28.77 9.37
N LYS A 168 -1.67 29.08 9.75
CA LYS A 168 -0.42 28.80 9.05
C LYS A 168 0.51 28.06 10.00
N PHE A 169 1.10 26.98 9.50
CA PHE A 169 2.01 26.11 10.24
C PHE A 169 3.37 26.76 10.43
N ASP A 170 4.06 26.39 11.51
CA ASP A 170 5.45 26.77 11.71
C ASP A 170 6.36 25.90 10.84
N GLY A 171 6.61 26.34 9.60
CA GLY A 171 7.51 25.66 8.66
C GLY A 171 8.98 25.64 9.09
N SER A 172 9.33 26.21 10.25
CA SER A 172 10.68 26.14 10.80
C SER A 172 10.94 24.86 11.61
N ALA A 173 9.90 24.15 12.06
CA ALA A 173 10.06 22.89 12.79
C ALA A 173 10.14 21.72 11.80
N THR A 174 11.00 20.74 12.09
CA THR A 174 10.94 19.45 11.37
C THR A 174 9.61 18.79 11.70
N PRO A 175 8.74 18.50 10.71
CA PRO A 175 7.47 17.85 10.98
C PRO A 175 7.70 16.41 11.44
N ASP A 176 6.73 15.85 12.15
CA ASP A 176 6.71 14.41 12.40
C ASP A 176 6.01 13.70 11.23
N LEU A 177 6.43 12.46 10.95
CA LEU A 177 5.87 11.66 9.87
C LEU A 177 5.32 10.33 10.39
N ALA A 178 4.23 9.90 9.76
CA ALA A 178 3.65 8.58 9.99
C ALA A 178 3.28 7.92 8.66
N LEU A 179 3.48 6.61 8.56
CA LEU A 179 2.93 5.78 7.49
C LEU A 179 1.70 5.05 8.04
N ILE A 180 0.57 5.17 7.34
CA ILE A 180 -0.67 4.49 7.72
C ILE A 180 -0.94 3.41 6.70
N ASP A 181 -1.00 2.15 7.13
CA ASP A 181 -1.31 1.04 6.23
C ASP A 181 -2.78 1.09 5.79
N ALA A 182 -3.05 1.05 4.49
CA ALA A 182 -4.42 1.14 4.00
C ALA A 182 -5.24 -0.10 4.36
N GLU A 183 -4.63 -1.29 4.47
CA GLU A 183 -5.31 -2.57 4.65
C GLU A 183 -5.71 -2.82 6.11
N TYR A 184 -4.74 -2.75 7.03
CA TYR A 184 -4.87 -3.01 8.46
C TYR A 184 -5.11 -1.74 9.30
N ARG A 185 -4.86 -0.55 8.72
CA ARG A 185 -5.09 0.77 9.37
C ARG A 185 -4.16 1.05 10.54
N ASP A 186 -3.08 0.31 10.64
CA ASP A 186 -2.03 0.53 11.62
C ASP A 186 -1.20 1.76 11.25
N VAL A 187 -0.76 2.49 12.27
CA VAL A 187 0.00 3.73 12.14
C VAL A 187 1.44 3.51 12.61
N ILE A 188 2.37 3.72 11.71
CA ILE A 188 3.81 3.52 11.90
C ILE A 188 4.47 4.90 11.93
N TRP A 189 4.91 5.34 13.11
CA TRP A 189 5.68 6.57 13.24
C TRP A 189 7.11 6.35 12.75
N ILE A 190 7.56 7.20 11.83
CA ILE A 190 8.85 7.04 11.12
C ILE A 190 9.79 8.21 11.39
N ASP A 191 11.09 7.91 11.42
CA ASP A 191 12.13 8.94 11.60
C ASP A 191 12.38 9.69 10.28
N VAL A 192 11.97 10.96 10.23
CA VAL A 192 12.16 11.85 9.08
C VAL A 192 13.62 11.96 8.65
N LYS A 193 14.56 11.82 9.59
CA LYS A 193 16.00 11.94 9.33
C LYS A 193 16.62 10.67 8.75
N LYS A 194 15.87 9.56 8.70
CA LYS A 194 16.36 8.26 8.23
C LYS A 194 15.39 7.57 7.25
N PRO A 195 15.13 8.19 6.08
CA PRO A 195 14.23 7.62 5.07
C PRO A 195 14.63 6.23 4.57
N SER A 196 15.93 5.89 4.60
CA SER A 196 16.41 4.56 4.24
C SER A 196 15.97 3.45 5.20
N GLN A 197 15.50 3.79 6.41
CA GLN A 197 15.04 2.82 7.41
C GLN A 197 13.51 2.64 7.42
N TRP A 198 12.76 3.45 6.67
CA TRP A 198 11.28 3.43 6.74
C TRP A 198 10.70 2.07 6.40
N ASP A 199 11.14 1.45 5.30
CA ASP A 199 10.65 0.13 4.88
C ASP A 199 10.92 -0.95 5.95
N LEU A 200 12.06 -0.84 6.66
CA LEU A 200 12.43 -1.75 7.74
C LEU A 200 11.54 -1.53 8.96
N THR A 201 11.34 -0.28 9.38
CA THR A 201 10.45 0.05 10.51
C THR A 201 9.02 -0.41 10.24
N VAL A 202 8.52 -0.23 9.01
CA VAL A 202 7.20 -0.74 8.62
C VAL A 202 7.14 -2.25 8.71
N TYR A 203 8.14 -2.96 8.17
CA TYR A 203 8.18 -4.41 8.24
C TYR A 203 8.25 -4.91 9.69
N GLU A 204 9.14 -4.35 10.52
CA GLU A 204 9.30 -4.75 11.92
C GLU A 204 7.99 -4.63 12.70
N GLN A 205 7.18 -3.61 12.42
CA GLN A 205 5.89 -3.41 13.09
C GLN A 205 4.76 -4.29 12.54
N LEU A 206 4.71 -4.51 11.22
CA LEU A 206 3.57 -5.18 10.58
C LEU A 206 3.83 -6.65 10.19
N ASN A 207 5.06 -7.14 10.31
CA ASN A 207 5.38 -8.49 9.83
C ASN A 207 4.54 -9.58 10.51
N GLU A 208 4.19 -9.44 11.79
CA GLU A 208 3.40 -10.45 12.49
C GLU A 208 1.99 -10.53 11.92
N ALA A 209 1.35 -9.37 11.74
CA ALA A 209 0.03 -9.27 11.11
C ALA A 209 0.04 -9.87 9.70
N TRP A 210 1.03 -9.50 8.88
CA TRP A 210 1.17 -10.00 7.52
C TRP A 210 1.46 -11.51 7.48
N ARG A 211 2.30 -12.04 8.37
CA ARG A 211 2.59 -13.47 8.46
C ARG A 211 1.32 -14.26 8.79
N ALA A 212 0.55 -13.77 9.77
CA ALA A 212 -0.68 -14.42 10.20
C ALA A 212 -1.77 -14.41 9.12
N SER A 213 -1.92 -13.31 8.37
CA SER A 213 -2.98 -13.14 7.38
C SER A 213 -2.61 -13.62 5.97
N GLU A 214 -1.35 -13.47 5.56
CA GLU A 214 -0.89 -13.69 4.19
C GLU A 214 0.03 -14.92 4.05
N GLY A 215 0.45 -15.53 5.17
CA GLY A 215 1.36 -16.69 5.15
C GLY A 215 2.75 -16.38 4.60
N ILE A 216 3.18 -15.12 4.65
CA ILE A 216 4.52 -14.71 4.18
C ILE A 216 5.62 -15.27 5.10
N GLY A 217 6.77 -15.63 4.52
CA GLY A 217 7.96 -16.04 5.29
C GLY A 217 8.72 -14.86 5.90
N TYR A 218 9.87 -15.14 6.52
CA TYR A 218 10.80 -14.12 7.01
C TYR A 218 11.34 -13.30 5.83
N TYR A 219 11.02 -12.01 5.79
CA TYR A 219 11.51 -11.05 4.81
C TYR A 219 11.97 -9.78 5.53
N TYR A 220 13.12 -9.85 6.18
CA TYR A 220 14.13 -8.81 6.04
C TYR A 220 15.45 -9.55 6.01
N LYS A 221 16.30 -9.21 5.06
CA LYS A 221 17.59 -9.87 4.86
C LYS A 221 18.61 -9.28 5.84
N ASP A 222 18.28 -9.30 7.13
CA ASP A 222 19.30 -9.22 8.17
C ASP A 222 19.85 -10.65 8.37
N GLU A 223 21.13 -10.75 8.69
CA GLU A 223 21.83 -12.03 8.88
C GLU A 223 20.95 -12.97 9.71
N MET A 224 20.62 -14.15 9.16
CA MET A 224 19.81 -15.15 9.85
C MET A 224 20.36 -15.33 11.25
N THR A 225 19.58 -14.96 12.27
CA THR A 225 19.94 -15.31 13.64
C THR A 225 19.78 -16.82 13.81
N ASP A 226 20.56 -17.44 14.70
CA ASP A 226 20.48 -18.90 14.93
C ASP A 226 19.07 -19.37 15.30
N LEU A 227 18.27 -18.48 15.90
CA LEU A 227 16.86 -18.71 16.23
C LEU A 227 15.98 -18.83 14.97
N ASP A 228 16.20 -17.99 13.96
CA ASP A 228 15.46 -18.04 12.69
C ASP A 228 15.80 -19.30 11.88
N VAL A 229 17.06 -19.75 11.95
CA VAL A 229 17.50 -21.03 11.35
C VAL A 229 16.79 -22.19 12.04
N MET A 230 16.72 -22.19 13.37
CA MET A 230 16.03 -23.23 14.14
C MET A 230 14.54 -23.28 13.83
N GLN A 231 13.86 -22.13 13.76
CA GLN A 231 12.43 -22.10 13.52
C GLN A 231 12.07 -22.55 12.10
N LYS A 232 12.83 -22.09 11.09
CA LYS A 232 12.69 -22.56 9.69
C LYS A 232 12.94 -24.06 9.56
N THR A 233 13.88 -24.60 10.35
CA THR A 233 14.14 -26.05 10.40
C THR A 233 12.95 -26.80 11.01
N MET A 234 12.35 -26.28 12.09
CA MET A 234 11.17 -26.90 12.71
C MET A 234 9.93 -26.88 11.80
N ASP A 235 9.67 -25.76 11.12
CA ASP A 235 8.55 -25.65 10.17
C ASP A 235 8.74 -26.60 8.98
N SER A 236 9.99 -26.77 8.52
CA SER A 236 10.33 -27.74 7.47
C SER A 236 10.15 -29.19 7.94
N ILE A 237 10.45 -29.49 9.22
CA ILE A 237 10.24 -30.82 9.81
C ILE A 237 8.75 -31.12 9.99
N GLN A 238 7.93 -30.14 10.38
CA GLN A 238 6.48 -30.32 10.53
C GLN A 238 5.75 -30.44 9.19
N MET A 239 6.29 -29.86 8.12
CA MET A 239 5.73 -29.95 6.76
C MET A 239 6.13 -31.21 5.99
N ILE A 240 7.04 -32.05 6.50
CA ILE A 240 7.24 -33.39 5.93
C ILE A 240 5.98 -34.20 6.27
N PRO A 241 5.13 -34.56 5.30
CA PRO A 241 4.05 -35.48 5.58
C PRO A 241 4.71 -36.76 6.10
N GLN A 242 4.10 -37.45 7.07
CA GLN A 242 4.44 -38.85 7.32
C GLN A 242 4.22 -39.61 6.01
N SER A 243 5.24 -39.64 5.16
CA SER A 243 5.24 -40.43 3.94
C SER A 243 5.07 -41.86 4.42
N GLY A 244 4.01 -42.52 3.94
CA GLY A 244 3.81 -43.94 4.15
C GLY A 244 5.11 -44.70 3.89
N ASP A 245 5.30 -45.80 4.61
CA ASP A 245 6.51 -46.61 4.64
C ASP A 245 6.90 -47.14 3.24
N HIS A 246 7.50 -46.29 2.41
CA HIS A 246 8.05 -46.60 1.07
C HIS A 246 9.45 -47.21 1.17
N SER A 247 9.91 -47.57 2.37
CA SER A 247 11.21 -48.21 2.59
C SER A 247 11.40 -49.44 1.70
N LYS A 248 10.35 -50.23 1.53
CA LYS A 248 10.34 -51.44 0.68
C LYS A 248 10.46 -51.15 -0.81
N GLU A 249 9.87 -50.04 -1.28
CA GLU A 249 9.97 -49.63 -2.69
C GLU A 249 11.36 -49.06 -3.00
N ILE A 250 11.93 -48.29 -2.07
CA ILE A 250 13.29 -47.76 -2.17
C ILE A 250 14.30 -48.92 -2.18
N GLU A 251 14.14 -49.92 -1.31
CA GLU A 251 15.02 -51.08 -1.24
C GLU A 251 14.93 -51.97 -2.50
N ALA A 252 13.74 -52.10 -3.08
CA ALA A 252 13.53 -52.82 -4.34
C ALA A 252 14.15 -52.08 -5.55
N LEU A 253 14.06 -50.76 -5.58
CA LEU A 253 14.69 -49.93 -6.61
C LEU A 253 16.22 -49.94 -6.47
N GLN A 254 16.74 -49.93 -5.25
CA GLN A 254 18.17 -50.00 -4.98
C GLN A 254 18.76 -51.33 -5.48
N LYS A 255 18.10 -52.47 -5.20
CA LYS A 255 18.51 -53.78 -5.73
C LYS A 255 18.52 -53.83 -7.26
N LYS A 256 17.56 -53.16 -7.92
CA LYS A 256 17.54 -53.05 -9.39
C LYS A 256 18.72 -52.25 -9.92
N ILE A 257 19.03 -51.12 -9.30
CA ILE A 257 20.17 -50.27 -9.68
C ILE A 257 21.49 -51.04 -9.50
N ASP A 258 21.64 -51.75 -8.38
CA ASP A 258 22.87 -52.50 -8.11
C ASP A 258 23.03 -53.67 -9.09
N SER A 259 21.93 -54.33 -9.48
CA SER A 259 21.93 -55.37 -10.52
C SER A 259 22.34 -54.82 -11.90
N LEU A 260 21.88 -53.63 -12.26
CA LEU A 260 22.25 -52.97 -13.52
C LEU A 260 23.72 -52.56 -13.53
N LYS A 261 24.25 -52.04 -12.42
CA LYS A 261 25.67 -51.71 -12.27
C LYS A 261 26.58 -52.94 -12.36
N THR A 262 26.14 -54.10 -11.86
CA THR A 262 26.90 -55.35 -12.03
C THR A 262 26.92 -55.86 -13.47
N LEU A 263 25.95 -55.47 -14.30
CA LEU A 263 25.91 -55.80 -15.74
C LEU A 263 26.77 -54.85 -16.56
N GLU A 264 26.87 -53.57 -16.17
CA GLU A 264 27.75 -52.59 -16.81
C GLU A 264 29.25 -52.77 -16.46
N GLY A 265 29.57 -53.46 -15.36
CA GLY A 265 30.95 -53.74 -14.94
C GLY A 265 31.59 -55.01 -15.54
N ASN A 266 30.88 -55.76 -16.39
CA ASN A 266 31.35 -57.02 -17.00
C ASN A 266 31.43 -56.98 -18.53
N ASN A 267 31.58 -55.79 -19.12
CA ASN A 267 31.99 -55.57 -20.52
C ASN A 267 33.26 -54.73 -20.59
#